data_AF-A0A965A9X9-F1
#
_entry.id   AF-A0A965A9X9-F1
#
_cell.length_a   1.000
_cell.length_b   1.000
_cell.length_c   1.000
_cell.angle_alpha   90.00
_cell.angle_beta   90.00
_cell.angle_gamma   90.00
#
_symmetry.space_group_name_H-M   'P 1'
#
loop_
_entity.id
_entity.type
_entity.pdbx_description
1 polymer ?
#
loop_
_entity_poly.entity_id
_entity_poly.type
_entity_poly.pdbx_seq_one_letter_code
_entity_poly.pdbx_strand_id
1 'polypeptide(L)'
;MKTHLTYKDDKSDKFWQIETQGNSFTVIYGKTGTSGTSQTKIFESDEKCLKEAEKLVAEKKKKGYLGTAKGAQRKSIPSDFKSAWEVLLKSKDRHVTLMNHFGYLASSKSSSEQLNLILKLVTDVFISEKDELCLKLSVDNLFLVATAPNKNIDLKWPKSFQQYQQKHEFIILTDRKNIIALTLGDTGTLPLDELAENMDSEKFANVVSPVSEMSDWWIYHPIKRIKGEPQIYLVDHEDMEISNSFNENAGELFLKRCVEILNVEKDNKLSTEKSIYKIYAIKESSELFKSTQQILRLNETDILLFGWETLSHLELTSDKIVKNDKVKIESSFSGSELKASPDGDFLVWISGSSSFLVSVTNRKIKIAQKIAEKPRATVITATKSGDKIYYY
;
A
#
# COMPACT_ATOMS: atom_id res chain seq x y z
N MET A 1 -27.45 1.92 11.72
CA MET A 1 -27.90 3.28 12.14
C MET A 1 -26.95 3.82 13.20
N LYS A 2 -26.52 5.07 13.10
CA LYS A 2 -25.77 5.78 14.14
C LYS A 2 -26.33 7.19 14.29
N THR A 3 -26.62 7.64 15.51
CA THR A 3 -27.20 8.97 15.76
C THR A 3 -26.58 9.55 17.01
N HIS A 4 -26.09 10.78 16.92
CA HIS A 4 -25.59 11.56 18.03
C HIS A 4 -26.50 12.78 18.25
N LEU A 5 -26.89 13.00 19.50
CA LEU A 5 -27.77 14.07 19.92
C LEU A 5 -27.15 14.79 21.12
N THR A 6 -27.36 16.10 21.19
CA THR A 6 -26.95 16.91 22.34
C THR A 6 -28.15 17.59 22.96
N TYR A 7 -28.09 17.83 24.27
CA TYR A 7 -29.10 18.55 25.03
C TYR A 7 -28.39 19.57 25.90
N LYS A 8 -28.76 20.84 25.74
CA LYS A 8 -28.18 21.94 26.50
C LYS A 8 -29.28 22.83 27.07
N ASP A 9 -29.22 23.06 28.39
CA ASP A 9 -29.98 24.06 29.12
C ASP A 9 -29.04 24.80 30.11
N ASP A 10 -29.55 25.72 30.92
CA ASP A 10 -28.74 26.54 31.84
C ASP A 10 -27.96 25.71 32.88
N LYS A 11 -28.35 24.45 33.14
CA LYS A 11 -27.76 23.59 34.18
C LYS A 11 -27.20 22.28 33.64
N SER A 12 -27.47 21.93 32.38
CA SER A 12 -27.16 20.65 31.77
C SER A 12 -26.49 20.83 30.42
N ASP A 13 -25.38 20.15 30.21
CA ASP A 13 -24.76 19.96 28.89
C ASP A 13 -24.50 18.46 28.71
N LYS A 14 -25.34 17.79 27.93
CA LYS A 14 -25.41 16.33 27.85
C LYS A 14 -25.34 15.88 26.40
N PHE A 15 -24.72 14.73 26.19
CA PHE A 15 -24.76 14.02 24.93
C PHE A 15 -25.45 12.68 25.09
N TRP A 16 -26.05 12.21 24.00
CA TRP A 16 -26.66 10.90 23.87
C TRP A 16 -26.41 10.39 22.46
N GLN A 17 -25.96 9.15 22.35
CA GLN A 17 -25.64 8.51 21.09
C GLN A 17 -26.25 7.11 21.08
N ILE A 18 -26.68 6.66 19.90
CA ILE A 18 -27.08 5.27 19.67
C ILE A 18 -26.42 4.75 18.38
N GLU A 19 -25.99 3.50 18.42
CA GLU A 19 -25.43 2.77 17.29
C GLU A 19 -26.00 1.35 17.24
N THR A 20 -26.54 0.95 16.09
CA THR A 20 -27.08 -0.40 15.86
C THR A 20 -26.04 -1.26 15.16
N GLN A 21 -25.82 -2.49 15.65
CA GLN A 21 -24.97 -3.50 15.04
C GLN A 21 -25.74 -4.84 15.00
N GLY A 22 -26.23 -5.22 13.82
CA GLY A 22 -27.09 -6.39 13.62
C GLY A 22 -28.38 -6.31 14.45
N ASN A 23 -28.63 -7.35 15.25
CA ASN A 23 -29.77 -7.46 16.15
C ASN A 23 -29.54 -6.78 17.51
N SER A 24 -28.50 -5.95 17.65
CA SER A 24 -28.21 -5.25 18.89
C SER A 24 -28.00 -3.75 18.65
N PHE A 25 -28.24 -2.95 19.68
CA PHE A 25 -27.79 -1.56 19.69
C PHE A 25 -27.02 -1.24 20.96
N THR A 26 -26.13 -0.27 20.86
CA THR A 26 -25.41 0.33 21.98
C THR A 26 -25.77 1.80 22.07
N VAL A 27 -26.22 2.22 23.25
CA VAL A 27 -26.48 3.62 23.61
C VAL A 27 -25.34 4.11 24.49
N ILE A 28 -24.82 5.31 24.21
CA ILE A 28 -23.79 5.99 25.02
C ILE A 28 -24.36 7.34 25.44
N TYR A 29 -24.31 7.68 26.72
CA TYR A 29 -24.84 8.96 27.20
C TYR A 29 -24.00 9.53 28.34
N GLY A 30 -23.93 10.85 28.45
CA GLY A 30 -23.12 11.49 29.48
C GLY A 30 -23.15 13.01 29.42
N LYS A 31 -22.31 13.64 30.24
CA LYS A 31 -22.03 15.08 30.13
C LYS A 31 -21.13 15.30 28.91
N THR A 32 -21.38 16.35 28.13
CA THR A 32 -20.55 16.66 26.96
C THR A 32 -19.08 16.82 27.37
N GLY A 33 -18.18 16.14 26.65
CA GLY A 33 -16.74 16.12 26.96
C GLY A 33 -16.27 14.99 27.89
N THR A 34 -17.15 14.08 28.33
CA THR A 34 -16.77 12.85 29.05
C THR A 34 -16.97 11.61 28.17
N SER A 35 -16.38 10.48 28.58
CA SER A 35 -16.56 9.19 27.88
C SER A 35 -18.00 8.65 27.95
N GLY A 36 -18.82 9.19 28.87
CA GLY A 36 -20.20 8.75 29.10
C GLY A 36 -20.32 7.33 29.67
N THR A 37 -21.56 6.84 29.72
CA THR A 37 -21.94 5.49 30.13
C THR A 37 -22.56 4.78 28.94
N SER A 38 -22.13 3.54 28.68
CA SER A 38 -22.65 2.71 27.60
C SER A 38 -23.63 1.65 28.10
N GLN A 39 -24.69 1.39 27.34
CA GLN A 39 -25.63 0.30 27.55
C GLN A 39 -25.92 -0.40 26.23
N THR A 40 -25.80 -1.71 26.19
CA THR A 40 -26.08 -2.53 25.00
C THR A 40 -27.32 -3.37 25.21
N LYS A 41 -28.17 -3.47 24.18
CA LYS A 41 -29.38 -4.29 24.20
C LYS A 41 -29.46 -5.13 22.93
N ILE A 42 -29.79 -6.41 23.10
CA ILE A 42 -29.88 -7.42 22.03
C ILE A 42 -31.36 -7.76 21.80
N PHE A 43 -31.73 -8.00 20.55
CA PHE A 43 -33.08 -8.29 20.07
C PHE A 43 -33.10 -9.60 19.28
N GLU A 44 -34.31 -10.12 19.06
CA GLU A 44 -34.52 -11.35 18.28
C GLU A 44 -34.23 -11.18 16.78
N SER A 45 -34.28 -9.94 16.26
CA SER A 45 -33.98 -9.65 14.85
C SER A 45 -33.46 -8.23 14.64
N ASP A 46 -32.72 -8.04 13.54
CA ASP A 46 -32.20 -6.74 13.08
C ASP A 46 -33.33 -5.71 12.89
N GLU A 47 -34.47 -6.14 12.34
CA GLU A 47 -35.63 -5.26 12.12
C GLU A 47 -36.24 -4.76 13.42
N LYS A 48 -36.36 -5.64 14.44
CA LYS A 48 -36.85 -5.24 15.78
C LYS A 48 -35.87 -4.29 16.46
N CYS A 49 -34.56 -4.55 16.32
CA CYS A 49 -33.51 -3.68 16.84
C CYS A 49 -33.57 -2.28 16.20
N LEU A 50 -33.69 -2.21 14.87
CA LEU A 50 -33.75 -0.94 14.14
C LEU A 50 -34.99 -0.12 14.52
N LYS A 51 -36.18 -0.75 14.55
CA LYS A 51 -37.43 -0.08 14.95
C LYS A 51 -37.35 0.50 16.36
N GLU A 52 -36.80 -0.25 17.31
CA GLU A 52 -36.65 0.23 18.68
C GLU A 52 -35.60 1.36 18.79
N ALA A 53 -34.50 1.26 18.05
CA ALA A 53 -33.50 2.33 17.98
C ALA A 53 -34.07 3.64 17.43
N GLU A 54 -34.86 3.58 16.35
CA GLU A 54 -35.54 4.74 15.76
C GLU A 54 -36.55 5.38 16.72
N LYS A 55 -37.30 4.55 17.45
CA LYS A 55 -38.22 4.99 18.50
C LYS A 55 -37.49 5.76 19.59
N LEU A 56 -36.36 5.26 20.08
CA LEU A 56 -35.55 5.94 21.09
C LEU A 56 -35.01 7.29 20.59
N VAL A 57 -34.60 7.38 19.33
CA VAL A 57 -34.19 8.67 18.73
C VAL A 57 -35.35 9.65 18.69
N ALA A 58 -36.54 9.21 18.27
CA ALA A 58 -37.73 10.06 18.23
C ALA A 58 -38.13 10.57 19.63
N GLU A 59 -38.07 9.71 20.64
CA GLU A 59 -38.32 10.08 22.03
C GLU A 59 -37.31 11.11 22.55
N LYS A 60 -36.02 10.95 22.25
CA LYS A 60 -34.99 11.92 22.66
C LYS A 60 -35.19 13.28 21.99
N LYS A 61 -35.52 13.29 20.69
CA LYS A 61 -35.85 14.53 19.97
C LYS A 61 -37.08 15.23 20.57
N LYS A 62 -38.12 14.50 20.94
CA LYS A 62 -39.30 15.05 21.65
C LYS A 62 -38.93 15.65 23.01
N LYS A 63 -37.92 15.11 23.70
CA LYS A 63 -37.38 15.60 24.98
C LYS A 63 -36.41 16.78 24.81
N GLY A 64 -36.37 17.42 23.65
CA GLY A 64 -35.53 18.60 23.40
C GLY A 64 -34.07 18.27 23.11
N TYR A 65 -33.68 17.00 22.95
CA TYR A 65 -32.36 16.68 22.43
C TYR A 65 -32.32 17.08 20.94
N LEU A 66 -31.40 17.97 20.62
CA LEU A 66 -31.20 18.43 19.28
C LEU A 66 -30.20 17.49 18.59
N GLY A 67 -30.54 17.07 17.38
CA GLY A 67 -29.51 16.55 16.49
C GLY A 67 -28.53 17.68 16.20
N THR A 68 -27.25 17.38 16.09
CA THR A 68 -26.26 18.36 15.64
C THR A 68 -26.60 18.80 14.20
N ALA A 69 -27.29 19.94 14.07
CA ALA A 69 -27.51 20.69 12.83
C ALA A 69 -27.76 22.16 13.22
N LYS A 70 -27.09 23.19 12.68
CA LYS A 70 -27.05 23.70 11.28
C LYS A 70 -25.96 24.80 11.21
N GLY A 71 -25.35 25.21 10.11
CA GLY A 71 -25.50 24.82 8.71
C GLY A 71 -24.45 25.48 7.80
N ALA A 72 -23.79 24.69 6.98
CA ALA A 72 -23.94 24.90 5.55
C ALA A 72 -25.05 23.94 5.13
N GLN A 73 -25.94 24.37 4.23
CA GLN A 73 -26.89 23.48 3.58
C GLN A 73 -26.15 22.20 3.15
N ARG A 74 -26.47 21.06 3.76
CA ARG A 74 -26.40 19.82 2.99
C ARG A 74 -27.51 19.97 1.97
N LYS A 75 -27.13 20.51 0.79
CA LYS A 75 -27.60 19.94 -0.46
C LYS A 75 -27.68 18.44 -0.21
N SER A 76 -28.80 17.81 -0.57
CA SER A 76 -28.87 16.37 -0.78
C SER A 76 -27.47 15.84 -1.08
N ILE A 77 -26.98 14.83 -0.34
CA ILE A 77 -25.80 14.08 -0.79
C ILE A 77 -26.02 13.92 -2.28
N PRO A 78 -25.17 14.51 -3.14
CA PRO A 78 -25.45 14.49 -4.56
C PRO A 78 -25.67 13.03 -4.91
N SER A 79 -26.84 12.69 -5.44
CA SER A 79 -27.11 11.30 -5.85
C SER A 79 -26.13 10.85 -6.93
N ASP A 80 -25.39 11.82 -7.49
CA ASP A 80 -24.29 11.69 -8.41
C ASP A 80 -22.94 11.92 -7.69
N PHE A 81 -22.05 10.92 -7.76
CA PHE A 81 -20.71 10.97 -7.20
C PHE A 81 -19.89 12.17 -7.70
N LYS A 82 -20.16 12.67 -8.92
CA LYS A 82 -19.45 13.82 -9.49
C LYS A 82 -19.64 15.08 -8.68
N SER A 83 -20.86 15.38 -8.24
CA SER A 83 -21.06 16.60 -7.44
C SER A 83 -20.52 16.45 -6.02
N ALA A 84 -20.34 15.22 -5.50
CA ALA A 84 -19.59 15.00 -4.28
C ALA A 84 -18.10 15.32 -4.48
N TRP A 85 -17.51 14.92 -5.61
CA TRP A 85 -16.12 15.26 -5.93
C TRP A 85 -15.91 16.74 -6.18
N GLU A 86 -16.84 17.43 -6.85
CA GLU A 86 -16.74 18.89 -7.03
C GLU A 86 -16.62 19.65 -5.71
N VAL A 87 -17.25 19.16 -4.63
CA VAL A 87 -17.10 19.75 -3.28
C VAL A 87 -15.65 19.62 -2.79
N LEU A 88 -14.97 18.51 -3.09
CA LEU A 88 -13.55 18.30 -2.75
C LEU A 88 -12.67 19.32 -3.48
N LEU A 89 -12.90 19.52 -4.79
CA LEU A 89 -12.13 20.42 -5.63
C LEU A 89 -12.28 21.89 -5.19
N LYS A 90 -13.50 22.29 -4.80
CA LYS A 90 -13.85 23.67 -4.41
C LYS A 90 -13.58 23.99 -2.94
N SER A 91 -13.18 23.01 -2.13
CA SER A 91 -13.05 23.19 -0.69
C SER A 91 -11.87 24.09 -0.30
N LYS A 92 -12.12 25.02 0.63
CA LYS A 92 -11.07 25.87 1.24
C LYS A 92 -10.19 25.08 2.21
N ASP A 93 -10.78 24.12 2.93
CA ASP A 93 -10.06 23.22 3.83
C ASP A 93 -10.03 21.83 3.22
N ARG A 94 -9.14 21.69 2.24
CA ARG A 94 -9.02 20.48 1.42
C ARG A 94 -8.68 19.26 2.27
N HIS A 95 -7.74 19.39 3.21
CA HIS A 95 -7.32 18.27 4.06
C HIS A 95 -8.47 17.71 4.89
N VAL A 96 -9.22 18.57 5.60
CA VAL A 96 -10.37 18.14 6.39
C VAL A 96 -11.46 17.52 5.50
N THR A 97 -11.65 18.08 4.30
CA THR A 97 -12.66 17.56 3.37
C THR A 97 -12.28 16.17 2.84
N LEU A 98 -10.99 15.97 2.50
CA LEU A 98 -10.47 14.66 2.09
C LEU A 98 -10.53 13.64 3.22
N MET A 99 -10.17 14.02 4.46
CA MET A 99 -10.31 13.16 5.64
C MET A 99 -11.76 12.70 5.84
N ASN A 100 -12.73 13.60 5.67
CA ASN A 100 -14.14 13.25 5.76
C ASN A 100 -14.61 12.35 4.61
N HIS A 101 -14.08 12.55 3.40
CA HIS A 101 -14.43 11.77 2.21
C HIS A 101 -13.90 10.35 2.29
N PHE A 102 -12.61 10.17 2.58
CA PHE A 102 -11.93 8.86 2.61
C PHE A 102 -11.96 8.18 3.98
N GLY A 103 -12.55 8.80 5.01
CA GLY A 103 -12.57 8.27 6.37
C GLY A 103 -13.21 6.89 6.52
N TYR A 104 -14.00 6.44 5.55
CA TYR A 104 -14.57 5.09 5.54
C TYR A 104 -13.50 3.98 5.41
N LEU A 105 -12.29 4.29 4.91
CA LEU A 105 -11.17 3.34 4.82
C LEU A 105 -10.56 3.02 6.18
N ALA A 106 -10.77 3.87 7.18
CA ALA A 106 -10.18 3.76 8.50
C ALA A 106 -11.24 3.39 9.55
N SER A 107 -11.11 2.22 10.18
CA SER A 107 -12.01 1.80 11.26
C SER A 107 -11.38 1.83 12.64
N SER A 108 -10.07 2.09 12.71
CA SER A 108 -9.27 2.16 13.93
C SER A 108 -8.58 3.51 14.08
N LYS A 109 -8.12 3.82 15.30
CA LYS A 109 -7.30 5.03 15.54
C LYS A 109 -6.02 4.99 14.70
N SER A 110 -5.36 3.82 14.66
CA SER A 110 -4.13 3.62 13.90
C SER A 110 -4.35 3.84 12.39
N SER A 111 -5.41 3.27 11.80
CA SER A 111 -5.70 3.50 10.39
C SER A 111 -6.14 4.93 10.09
N SER A 112 -6.80 5.60 11.02
CA SER A 112 -7.12 7.03 10.89
C SER A 112 -5.86 7.90 10.86
N GLU A 113 -4.85 7.54 11.65
CA GLU A 113 -3.53 8.19 11.62
C GLU A 113 -2.79 7.93 10.30
N GLN A 114 -2.84 6.70 9.78
CA GLN A 114 -2.27 6.35 8.46
C GLN A 114 -2.94 7.13 7.32
N LEU A 115 -4.28 7.20 7.30
CA LEU A 115 -5.02 8.01 6.33
C LEU A 115 -4.60 9.48 6.39
N ASN A 116 -4.46 10.04 7.60
CA ASN A 116 -4.01 11.41 7.79
C ASN A 116 -2.58 11.64 7.25
N LEU A 117 -1.66 10.68 7.46
CA LEU A 117 -0.31 10.75 6.91
C LEU A 117 -0.32 10.77 5.38
N ILE A 118 -1.10 9.90 4.74
CA ILE A 118 -1.23 9.85 3.27
C ILE A 118 -1.83 11.16 2.74
N LEU A 119 -2.94 11.64 3.33
CA LEU A 119 -3.65 12.82 2.83
C LEU A 119 -2.86 14.13 3.03
N LYS A 120 -1.93 14.19 3.98
CA LYS A 120 -0.99 15.32 4.12
C LYS A 120 -0.02 15.45 2.94
N LEU A 121 0.22 14.38 2.19
CA LEU A 121 1.06 14.41 0.99
C LEU A 121 0.34 14.99 -0.23
N VAL A 122 -0.98 15.19 -0.16
CA VAL A 122 -1.77 15.63 -1.30
C VAL A 122 -1.46 17.09 -1.62
N THR A 123 -0.87 17.31 -2.78
CA THR A 123 -0.51 18.64 -3.31
C THR A 123 -1.61 19.20 -4.19
N ASP A 124 -2.31 18.34 -4.92
CA ASP A 124 -3.35 18.75 -5.87
C ASP A 124 -4.46 17.71 -5.98
N VAL A 125 -5.65 18.16 -6.36
CA VAL A 125 -6.84 17.32 -6.53
C VAL A 125 -7.59 17.76 -7.77
N PHE A 126 -7.83 16.83 -8.69
CA PHE A 126 -8.52 17.09 -9.95
C PHE A 126 -9.34 15.87 -10.37
N ILE A 127 -10.17 16.03 -11.39
CA ILE A 127 -10.91 14.94 -12.03
C ILE A 127 -10.27 14.70 -13.40
N SER A 128 -9.94 13.45 -13.72
CA SER A 128 -9.38 13.07 -15.01
C SER A 128 -10.45 13.09 -16.11
N GLU A 129 -10.04 13.02 -17.38
CA GLU A 129 -10.95 12.91 -18.52
C GLU A 129 -11.81 11.63 -18.48
N LYS A 130 -11.40 10.62 -17.69
CA LYS A 130 -12.11 9.35 -17.50
C LYS A 130 -13.08 9.38 -16.32
N ASP A 131 -13.39 10.56 -15.78
CA ASP A 131 -14.19 10.72 -14.56
C ASP A 131 -13.59 9.97 -13.35
N GLU A 132 -12.29 10.14 -13.11
CA GLU A 132 -11.61 9.61 -11.93
C GLU A 132 -11.15 10.75 -11.03
N LEU A 133 -11.34 10.60 -9.71
CA LEU A 133 -10.84 11.55 -8.73
C LEU A 133 -9.35 11.30 -8.48
N CYS A 134 -8.49 12.22 -8.91
CA CYS A 134 -7.04 12.09 -8.79
C CYS A 134 -6.49 13.02 -7.70
N LEU A 135 -5.76 12.44 -6.74
CA LEU A 135 -5.02 13.14 -5.70
C LEU A 135 -3.53 13.03 -6.01
N LYS A 136 -2.90 14.13 -6.42
CA LYS A 136 -1.46 14.18 -6.71
C LYS A 136 -0.67 14.26 -5.41
N LEU A 137 0.24 13.32 -5.20
CA LEU A 137 1.09 13.28 -4.01
C LEU A 137 2.39 14.07 -4.23
N SER A 138 2.97 14.60 -3.15
CA SER A 138 4.28 15.29 -3.15
C SER A 138 5.46 14.34 -3.40
N VAL A 139 5.21 13.04 -3.41
CA VAL A 139 6.22 11.97 -3.49
C VAL A 139 6.21 11.37 -4.89
N ASP A 140 7.37 11.31 -5.53
CA ASP A 140 7.65 10.51 -6.73
C ASP A 140 6.67 10.66 -7.91
N ASN A 141 5.95 11.79 -7.98
CA ASN A 141 4.85 11.99 -8.93
C ASN A 141 3.78 10.89 -8.88
N LEU A 142 3.53 10.34 -7.69
CA LEU A 142 2.48 9.37 -7.47
C LEU A 142 1.12 10.05 -7.32
N PHE A 143 0.08 9.28 -7.61
CA PHE A 143 -1.32 9.65 -7.51
C PHE A 143 -2.07 8.60 -6.73
N LEU A 144 -2.99 9.06 -5.89
CA LEU A 144 -4.09 8.23 -5.42
C LEU A 144 -5.30 8.53 -6.32
N VAL A 145 -5.72 7.55 -7.10
CA VAL A 145 -6.81 7.66 -8.08
C VAL A 145 -8.00 6.87 -7.59
N ALA A 146 -9.17 7.49 -7.49
CA ALA A 146 -10.39 6.85 -7.02
C ALA A 146 -11.48 6.92 -8.11
N THR A 147 -12.05 5.78 -8.49
CA THR A 147 -13.02 5.68 -9.59
C THR A 147 -14.45 5.91 -9.11
N ALA A 148 -15.41 5.96 -10.03
CA ALA A 148 -16.82 6.04 -9.66
C ALA A 148 -17.27 4.83 -8.79
N PRO A 149 -18.34 4.96 -7.99
CA PRO A 149 -18.90 3.83 -7.24
C PRO A 149 -19.26 2.63 -8.12
N ASN A 150 -19.03 1.42 -7.60
CA ASN A 150 -19.51 0.21 -8.24
C ASN A 150 -21.04 0.12 -8.13
N LYS A 151 -21.73 -0.05 -9.27
CA LYS A 151 -23.18 -0.17 -9.33
C LYS A 151 -23.68 -1.59 -9.02
N ASN A 152 -22.83 -2.59 -9.21
CA ASN A 152 -23.15 -4.01 -9.11
C ASN A 152 -22.25 -4.67 -8.06
N ILE A 153 -22.57 -4.41 -6.79
CA ILE A 153 -21.80 -4.92 -5.66
C ILE A 153 -22.23 -6.35 -5.35
N ASP A 154 -21.30 -7.28 -5.45
CA ASP A 154 -21.54 -8.69 -5.14
C ASP A 154 -21.67 -8.90 -3.62
N LEU A 155 -22.69 -9.64 -3.21
CA LEU A 155 -22.97 -9.93 -1.80
C LEU A 155 -21.99 -10.94 -1.19
N LYS A 156 -21.17 -11.62 -2.01
CA LYS A 156 -20.08 -12.50 -1.53
C LYS A 156 -19.02 -11.73 -0.73
N TRP A 157 -18.87 -10.43 -1.00
CA TRP A 157 -17.88 -9.59 -0.33
C TRP A 157 -18.25 -9.33 1.13
N PRO A 158 -17.26 -9.14 2.02
CA PRO A 158 -17.52 -8.68 3.37
C PRO A 158 -18.21 -7.31 3.39
N LYS A 159 -19.02 -7.04 4.41
CA LYS A 159 -19.78 -5.78 4.52
C LYS A 159 -18.86 -4.56 4.48
N SER A 160 -17.67 -4.64 5.06
CA SER A 160 -16.65 -3.58 5.00
C SER A 160 -16.25 -3.27 3.56
N PHE A 161 -15.96 -4.29 2.75
CA PHE A 161 -15.58 -4.13 1.35
C PHE A 161 -16.73 -3.63 0.47
N GLN A 162 -17.96 -4.12 0.71
CA GLN A 162 -19.16 -3.60 0.04
C GLN A 162 -19.32 -2.09 0.27
N GLN A 163 -19.03 -1.59 1.49
CA GLN A 163 -19.08 -0.15 1.77
C GLN A 163 -18.05 0.64 0.97
N TYR A 164 -16.88 0.06 0.70
CA TYR A 164 -15.84 0.71 -0.12
C TYR A 164 -16.31 0.82 -1.57
N GLN A 165 -16.83 -0.27 -2.12
CA GLN A 165 -17.37 -0.31 -3.48
C GLN A 165 -18.54 0.66 -3.69
N GLN A 166 -19.33 0.96 -2.66
CA GLN A 166 -20.38 2.01 -2.70
C GLN A 166 -19.83 3.43 -2.80
N LYS A 167 -18.54 3.65 -2.48
CA LYS A 167 -17.88 4.95 -2.56
C LYS A 167 -17.03 5.05 -3.82
N HIS A 168 -16.24 4.02 -4.10
CA HIS A 168 -15.35 3.91 -5.24
C HIS A 168 -15.19 2.44 -5.58
N GLU A 169 -15.35 2.08 -6.86
CA GLU A 169 -15.08 0.72 -7.32
C GLU A 169 -13.61 0.36 -7.12
N PHE A 170 -12.71 1.30 -7.41
CA PHE A 170 -11.28 1.18 -7.22
C PHE A 170 -10.68 2.40 -6.52
N ILE A 171 -9.68 2.16 -5.68
CA ILE A 171 -8.73 3.17 -5.21
C ILE A 171 -7.33 2.66 -5.52
N ILE A 172 -6.59 3.42 -6.33
CA ILE A 172 -5.36 2.97 -6.97
C ILE A 172 -4.24 3.95 -6.61
N LEU A 173 -3.14 3.44 -6.09
CA LEU A 173 -1.88 4.17 -6.00
C LEU A 173 -1.09 3.89 -7.28
N THR A 174 -0.75 4.93 -8.05
CA THR A 174 -0.07 4.76 -9.35
C THR A 174 0.81 5.96 -9.71
N ASP A 175 1.68 5.84 -10.71
CA ASP A 175 2.46 6.95 -11.25
C ASP A 175 1.84 7.55 -12.54
N ARG A 176 2.55 8.51 -13.15
CA ARG A 176 2.13 9.12 -14.43
C ARG A 176 2.13 8.16 -15.63
N LYS A 177 2.83 7.03 -15.53
CA LYS A 177 2.89 6.01 -16.58
C LYS A 177 1.80 4.94 -16.39
N ASN A 178 0.95 5.09 -15.38
CA ASN A 178 -0.04 4.10 -14.96
C ASN A 178 0.59 2.78 -14.51
N ILE A 179 1.83 2.80 -14.01
CA ILE A 179 2.40 1.63 -13.33
C ILE A 179 1.73 1.58 -11.95
N ILE A 180 0.94 0.54 -11.74
CA ILE A 180 0.05 0.41 -10.58
C ILE A 180 0.84 -0.09 -9.39
N ALA A 181 0.89 0.72 -8.33
CA ALA A 181 1.55 0.38 -7.07
C ALA A 181 0.72 -0.62 -6.26
N LEU A 182 -0.54 -0.26 -6.07
CA LEU A 182 -1.46 -0.90 -5.13
C LEU A 182 -2.88 -0.53 -5.55
N THR A 183 -3.78 -1.50 -5.55
CA THR A 183 -5.19 -1.30 -5.86
C THR A 183 -6.03 -1.87 -4.74
N LEU A 184 -6.95 -1.07 -4.19
CA LEU A 184 -8.11 -1.55 -3.42
C LEU A 184 -9.29 -1.66 -4.37
N GLY A 185 -9.79 -2.88 -4.57
CA GLY A 185 -10.81 -3.22 -5.55
C GLY A 185 -10.50 -4.57 -6.20
N ASP A 186 -11.52 -5.23 -6.73
CA ASP A 186 -11.37 -6.52 -7.39
C ASP A 186 -10.88 -6.32 -8.83
N THR A 187 -9.60 -6.58 -9.06
CA THR A 187 -8.97 -6.47 -10.38
C THR A 187 -9.34 -7.63 -11.31
N GLY A 188 -9.88 -8.73 -10.76
CA GLY A 188 -10.17 -9.94 -11.51
C GLY A 188 -8.94 -10.66 -12.06
N THR A 189 -7.73 -10.33 -11.59
CA THR A 189 -6.47 -10.89 -12.12
C THR A 189 -5.93 -12.08 -11.33
N LEU A 190 -6.55 -12.44 -10.20
CA LEU A 190 -6.11 -13.59 -9.39
C LEU A 190 -6.29 -14.89 -10.19
N PRO A 191 -5.22 -15.67 -10.46
CA PRO A 191 -5.33 -16.93 -11.18
C PRO A 191 -5.87 -18.03 -10.25
N LEU A 192 -7.20 -18.13 -10.19
CA LEU A 192 -7.90 -19.06 -9.28
C LEU A 192 -7.54 -20.53 -9.53
N ASP A 193 -7.35 -20.92 -10.80
CA ASP A 193 -7.01 -22.30 -11.15
C ASP A 193 -5.62 -22.68 -10.60
N GLU A 194 -4.61 -21.83 -10.84
CA GLU A 194 -3.25 -22.03 -10.32
C GLU A 194 -3.20 -21.98 -8.79
N LEU A 195 -3.96 -21.07 -8.17
CA LEU A 195 -4.06 -21.00 -6.71
C LEU A 195 -4.70 -22.27 -6.13
N ALA A 196 -5.73 -22.81 -6.78
CA ALA A 196 -6.41 -24.01 -6.33
C ALA A 196 -5.53 -25.27 -6.46
N GLU A 197 -4.67 -25.35 -7.48
CA GLU A 197 -3.72 -26.46 -7.66
C GLU A 197 -2.66 -26.51 -6.55
N ASN A 198 -2.20 -25.36 -6.07
CA ASN A 198 -1.17 -25.25 -5.03
C ASN A 198 -1.74 -25.38 -3.60
N MET A 199 -3.05 -25.51 -3.45
CA MET A 199 -3.76 -25.43 -2.16
C MET A 199 -4.77 -26.57 -1.98
N ASP A 200 -5.44 -26.59 -0.81
CA ASP A 200 -6.66 -27.40 -0.60
C ASP A 200 -7.78 -26.84 -1.52
N SER A 201 -7.76 -27.31 -2.77
CA SER A 201 -8.44 -26.76 -3.94
C SER A 201 -9.92 -26.41 -3.71
N GLU A 202 -10.67 -27.25 -3.01
CA GLU A 202 -12.10 -27.02 -2.76
C GLU A 202 -12.37 -25.77 -1.91
N LYS A 203 -11.47 -25.41 -1.00
CA LYS A 203 -11.66 -24.25 -0.11
C LYS A 203 -11.29 -22.94 -0.79
N PHE A 204 -10.36 -22.97 -1.74
CA PHE A 204 -9.79 -21.78 -2.36
C PHE A 204 -10.36 -21.46 -3.74
N ALA A 205 -11.13 -22.37 -4.36
CA ALA A 205 -11.72 -22.17 -5.69
C ALA A 205 -12.63 -20.92 -5.84
N ASN A 206 -13.14 -20.34 -4.75
CA ASN A 206 -14.02 -19.18 -4.77
C ASN A 206 -13.50 -18.01 -3.93
N VAL A 207 -12.21 -17.97 -3.61
CA VAL A 207 -11.63 -16.84 -2.90
C VAL A 207 -11.61 -15.61 -3.77
N VAL A 208 -11.52 -14.46 -3.12
CA VAL A 208 -11.57 -13.17 -3.78
C VAL A 208 -10.46 -12.28 -3.24
N SER A 209 -9.92 -11.43 -4.10
CA SER A 209 -8.82 -10.52 -3.76
C SER A 209 -9.33 -9.10 -3.62
N PRO A 210 -9.46 -8.56 -2.40
CA PRO A 210 -9.84 -7.16 -2.21
C PRO A 210 -8.73 -6.16 -2.55
N VAL A 211 -7.47 -6.59 -2.55
CA VAL A 211 -6.30 -5.72 -2.79
C VAL A 211 -5.29 -6.44 -3.67
N SER A 212 -4.85 -5.79 -4.75
CA SER A 212 -3.72 -6.23 -5.56
C SER A 212 -2.55 -5.30 -5.33
N GLU A 213 -1.35 -5.85 -5.19
CA GLU A 213 -0.12 -5.11 -4.95
C GLU A 213 0.93 -5.54 -5.96
N MET A 214 1.29 -4.66 -6.91
CA MET A 214 2.08 -5.06 -8.08
C MET A 214 1.41 -6.28 -8.77
N SER A 215 2.16 -7.37 -8.89
CA SER A 215 1.73 -8.67 -9.40
C SER A 215 1.10 -9.55 -8.33
N ASP A 216 1.25 -9.23 -7.04
CA ASP A 216 0.77 -10.06 -5.94
C ASP A 216 -0.68 -9.75 -5.55
N TRP A 217 -1.30 -10.68 -4.83
CA TRP A 217 -2.69 -10.57 -4.41
C TRP A 217 -2.85 -10.74 -2.91
N TRP A 218 -3.61 -9.84 -2.30
CA TRP A 218 -4.13 -10.05 -0.96
C TRP A 218 -5.53 -10.65 -1.08
N ILE A 219 -5.73 -11.88 -0.58
CA ILE A 219 -6.99 -12.61 -0.66
C ILE A 219 -7.70 -12.71 0.68
N TYR A 220 -9.02 -12.77 0.66
CA TYR A 220 -9.79 -13.14 1.85
C TYR A 220 -9.69 -14.64 2.11
N HIS A 221 -9.32 -15.01 3.33
CA HIS A 221 -9.33 -16.41 3.75
C HIS A 221 -10.78 -16.95 3.73
N PRO A 222 -11.03 -18.14 3.13
CA PRO A 222 -12.38 -18.65 2.94
C PRO A 222 -13.14 -18.86 4.26
N ILE A 223 -12.45 -19.37 5.30
CA ILE A 223 -13.06 -19.74 6.59
C ILE A 223 -12.67 -18.81 7.76
N LYS A 224 -11.40 -18.44 7.92
CA LYS A 224 -10.91 -17.70 9.09
C LYS A 224 -11.52 -16.31 9.16
N ARG A 225 -11.98 -15.92 10.36
CA ARG A 225 -12.58 -14.62 10.65
C ARG A 225 -11.93 -14.01 11.89
N ILE A 226 -11.65 -12.70 11.84
CA ILE A 226 -11.18 -11.90 12.98
C ILE A 226 -12.17 -10.75 13.16
N LYS A 227 -12.76 -10.63 14.35
CA LYS A 227 -13.80 -9.63 14.67
C LYS A 227 -14.96 -9.58 13.66
N GLY A 228 -15.29 -10.72 13.05
CA GLY A 228 -16.38 -10.85 12.07
C GLY A 228 -16.00 -10.57 10.62
N GLU A 229 -14.77 -10.13 10.34
CA GLU A 229 -14.25 -9.92 8.98
C GLU A 229 -13.35 -11.10 8.57
N PRO A 230 -13.30 -11.50 7.29
CA PRO A 230 -12.31 -12.47 6.83
C PRO A 230 -10.90 -11.96 7.01
N GLN A 231 -10.04 -12.84 7.54
CA GLN A 231 -8.62 -12.57 7.63
C GLN A 231 -8.04 -12.48 6.21
N ILE A 232 -7.10 -11.57 5.98
CA ILE A 232 -6.52 -11.32 4.67
C ILE A 232 -5.13 -11.94 4.62
N TYR A 233 -4.76 -12.53 3.48
CA TYR A 233 -3.46 -13.16 3.28
C TYR A 233 -2.83 -12.72 1.97
N LEU A 234 -1.51 -12.55 1.96
CA LEU A 234 -0.74 -12.32 0.74
C LEU A 234 -0.53 -13.64 -0.01
N VAL A 235 -0.70 -13.59 -1.32
CA VAL A 235 -0.38 -14.62 -2.31
C VAL A 235 0.67 -14.04 -3.22
N ASP A 236 1.85 -14.66 -3.25
CA ASP A 236 2.93 -14.29 -4.15
C ASP A 236 2.64 -14.79 -5.57
N HIS A 237 2.97 -13.98 -6.58
CA HIS A 237 2.70 -14.33 -7.98
C HIS A 237 3.69 -15.32 -8.61
N GLU A 238 4.88 -15.51 -8.04
CA GLU A 238 5.90 -16.40 -8.61
C GLU A 238 5.61 -17.87 -8.27
N ASP A 239 5.23 -18.14 -7.02
CA ASP A 239 5.05 -19.50 -6.50
C ASP A 239 3.65 -19.81 -5.98
N MET A 240 2.74 -18.82 -6.00
CA MET A 240 1.36 -18.94 -5.49
C MET A 240 1.30 -19.30 -4.00
N GLU A 241 2.37 -19.07 -3.24
CA GLU A 241 2.41 -19.37 -1.82
C GLU A 241 1.60 -18.35 -1.00
N ILE A 242 0.81 -18.87 -0.06
CA ILE A 242 0.13 -18.04 0.93
C ILE A 242 1.07 -17.73 2.08
N SER A 243 1.35 -16.45 2.26
CA SER A 243 2.28 -15.97 3.29
C SER A 243 1.60 -15.02 4.29
N ASN A 244 2.13 -13.81 4.44
CA ASN A 244 1.78 -12.82 5.47
C ASN A 244 0.27 -12.67 5.67
N SER A 245 -0.17 -12.76 6.93
CA SER A 245 -1.57 -12.52 7.29
C SER A 245 -1.79 -11.11 7.83
N PHE A 246 -2.95 -10.54 7.55
CA PHE A 246 -3.43 -9.28 8.08
C PHE A 246 -4.80 -9.46 8.74
N ASN A 247 -5.00 -8.84 9.91
CA ASN A 247 -6.08 -9.17 10.84
C ASN A 247 -7.23 -8.17 10.82
N GLU A 248 -7.06 -7.05 10.13
CA GLU A 248 -8.04 -5.99 9.97
C GLU A 248 -8.67 -6.06 8.56
N ASN A 249 -9.55 -5.10 8.24
CA ASN A 249 -10.24 -5.07 6.95
C ASN A 249 -9.34 -4.57 5.81
N ALA A 250 -9.84 -4.69 4.58
CA ALA A 250 -9.09 -4.33 3.37
C ALA A 250 -8.76 -2.83 3.27
N GLY A 251 -9.58 -1.95 3.86
CA GLY A 251 -9.29 -0.51 3.91
C GLY A 251 -8.08 -0.21 4.78
N GLU A 252 -7.99 -0.84 5.95
CA GLU A 252 -6.83 -0.70 6.84
C GLU A 252 -5.58 -1.32 6.24
N LEU A 253 -5.71 -2.46 5.54
CA LEU A 253 -4.61 -3.06 4.79
C LEU A 253 -4.10 -2.09 3.73
N PHE A 254 -5.00 -1.54 2.91
CA PHE A 254 -4.65 -0.59 1.86
C PHE A 254 -3.92 0.64 2.41
N LEU A 255 -4.41 1.22 3.51
CA LEU A 255 -3.76 2.37 4.16
C LEU A 255 -2.38 2.02 4.72
N LYS A 256 -2.23 0.84 5.33
CA LYS A 256 -0.94 0.35 5.82
C LYS A 256 0.06 0.18 4.67
N ARG A 257 -0.34 -0.51 3.60
CA ARG A 257 0.51 -0.72 2.41
C ARG A 257 0.85 0.60 1.73
N CYS A 258 -0.09 1.55 1.63
CA CYS A 258 0.20 2.89 1.12
C CYS A 258 1.32 3.58 1.92
N VAL A 259 1.25 3.58 3.26
CA VAL A 259 2.28 4.20 4.10
C VAL A 259 3.64 3.54 3.89
N GLU A 260 3.68 2.20 3.79
CA GLU A 260 4.90 1.43 3.56
C GLU A 260 5.48 1.71 2.16
N ILE A 261 4.65 1.67 1.11
CA ILE A 261 5.05 1.93 -0.28
C ILE A 261 5.59 3.35 -0.43
N LEU A 262 4.89 4.33 0.15
CA LEU A 262 5.26 5.74 0.11
C LEU A 262 6.43 6.09 1.04
N ASN A 263 6.85 5.14 1.90
CA ASN A 263 7.92 5.30 2.89
C ASN A 263 7.72 6.53 3.80
N VAL A 264 6.51 6.68 4.36
CA VAL A 264 6.15 7.83 5.19
C VAL A 264 6.49 7.55 6.66
N GLU A 265 7.46 8.27 7.21
CA GLU A 265 7.82 8.15 8.63
C GLU A 265 6.82 8.92 9.52
N LYS A 266 6.72 8.51 10.80
CA LYS A 266 5.78 9.04 11.80
C LYS A 266 5.88 10.57 12.03
N ASP A 267 7.00 11.19 11.67
CA ASP A 267 7.27 12.63 11.88
C ASP A 267 7.01 13.51 10.65
N ASN A 268 6.18 13.06 9.70
CA ASN A 268 5.92 13.76 8.43
C ASN A 268 7.19 14.01 7.58
N LYS A 269 8.31 13.37 7.91
CA LYS A 269 9.49 13.38 7.05
C LYS A 269 9.36 12.22 6.07
N LEU A 270 9.48 12.55 4.79
CA LEU A 270 9.87 11.56 3.81
C LEU A 270 11.21 11.01 4.25
N SER A 271 11.31 9.69 4.37
CA SER A 271 12.60 9.03 4.55
C SER A 271 13.55 9.50 3.45
N THR A 272 14.83 9.65 3.78
CA THR A 272 15.88 9.90 2.78
C THR A 272 16.08 8.71 1.84
N GLU A 273 15.51 7.54 2.18
CA GLU A 273 15.44 6.36 1.33
C GLU A 273 14.27 6.47 0.34
N LYS A 274 14.51 6.11 -0.93
CA LYS A 274 13.51 6.16 -2.01
C LYS A 274 12.27 5.33 -1.63
N SER A 275 11.09 5.71 -2.13
CA SER A 275 9.88 4.90 -1.98
C SER A 275 10.13 3.46 -2.44
N ILE A 276 9.50 2.49 -1.76
CA ILE A 276 9.56 1.08 -2.14
C ILE A 276 9.10 0.91 -3.59
N TYR A 277 8.13 1.71 -4.02
CA TYR A 277 7.68 1.82 -5.40
C TYR A 277 8.82 2.06 -6.40
N LYS A 278 9.76 2.98 -6.12
CA LYS A 278 10.91 3.20 -7.01
C LYS A 278 11.81 1.98 -7.11
N ILE A 279 11.97 1.21 -6.04
CA ILE A 279 12.76 -0.02 -6.05
C ILE A 279 12.08 -1.04 -6.98
N TYR A 280 10.76 -1.21 -6.86
CA TYR A 280 9.99 -2.11 -7.72
C TYR A 280 9.90 -1.66 -9.17
N ALA A 281 9.60 -0.39 -9.45
CA ALA A 281 9.57 0.13 -10.82
C ALA A 281 10.95 -0.01 -11.50
N ILE A 282 12.05 0.05 -10.75
CA ILE A 282 13.39 -0.29 -11.24
C ILE A 282 13.50 -1.80 -11.52
N LYS A 283 12.97 -2.68 -10.66
CA LYS A 283 12.95 -4.14 -10.88
C LYS A 283 12.13 -4.53 -12.10
N GLU A 284 10.88 -4.08 -12.23
CA GLU A 284 10.02 -4.35 -13.41
C GLU A 284 10.60 -3.75 -14.68
N SER A 285 11.06 -2.49 -14.63
CA SER A 285 11.74 -1.92 -15.78
C SER A 285 13.00 -2.71 -16.11
N SER A 286 13.77 -3.23 -15.13
CA SER A 286 14.93 -4.09 -15.39
C SER A 286 14.57 -5.40 -16.08
N GLU A 287 13.39 -5.98 -15.81
CA GLU A 287 12.89 -7.16 -16.51
C GLU A 287 12.39 -6.84 -17.91
N LEU A 288 11.70 -5.72 -18.12
CA LEU A 288 11.43 -5.19 -19.46
C LEU A 288 12.72 -4.78 -20.21
N PHE A 289 13.74 -4.29 -19.51
CA PHE A 289 15.05 -3.86 -20.04
C PHE A 289 15.92 -5.04 -20.47
N LYS A 290 15.62 -6.28 -20.05
CA LYS A 290 16.17 -7.48 -20.71
C LYS A 290 15.81 -7.53 -22.20
N SER A 291 14.83 -6.75 -22.68
CA SER A 291 14.42 -6.71 -24.09
C SER A 291 14.87 -5.48 -24.89
N THR A 292 15.32 -4.38 -24.27
CA THR A 292 15.73 -3.17 -25.03
C THR A 292 16.80 -2.35 -24.31
N GLN A 293 17.95 -2.18 -24.97
CA GLN A 293 19.11 -1.43 -24.50
C GLN A 293 18.82 0.09 -24.35
N GLN A 294 18.82 0.64 -23.13
CA GLN A 294 19.14 2.06 -22.87
C GLN A 294 19.37 2.39 -21.37
N ILE A 295 20.26 3.35 -21.10
CA ILE A 295 20.83 3.68 -19.78
C ILE A 295 20.00 4.76 -19.07
N LEU A 296 19.74 4.63 -17.76
CA LEU A 296 19.22 5.70 -16.90
C LEU A 296 20.29 6.20 -15.91
N ARG A 297 20.56 7.52 -15.92
CA ARG A 297 21.42 8.22 -14.95
C ARG A 297 20.64 8.58 -13.68
N LEU A 298 21.22 8.33 -12.52
CA LEU A 298 20.87 8.96 -11.24
C LEU A 298 22.10 9.77 -10.76
N ASN A 299 21.86 10.87 -10.04
CA ASN A 299 22.82 11.95 -9.78
C ASN A 299 24.12 11.56 -9.04
N GLU A 300 25.02 12.55 -8.96
CA GLU A 300 26.49 12.49 -8.95
C GLU A 300 27.22 11.45 -8.06
N THR A 301 26.65 10.85 -7.01
CA THR A 301 27.40 9.99 -6.08
C THR A 301 27.16 8.48 -6.17
N ASP A 302 26.09 8.02 -6.82
CA ASP A 302 25.67 6.60 -6.73
C ASP A 302 25.51 5.94 -8.10
N ILE A 303 26.25 4.84 -8.33
CA ILE A 303 26.11 3.96 -9.51
C ILE A 303 25.54 2.63 -9.03
N LEU A 304 24.34 2.27 -9.51
CA LEU A 304 23.75 0.93 -9.36
C LEU A 304 24.02 0.13 -10.64
N LEU A 305 24.67 -1.03 -10.51
CA LEU A 305 24.90 -1.98 -11.61
C LEU A 305 24.00 -3.20 -11.41
N PHE A 306 23.14 -3.49 -12.40
CA PHE A 306 22.38 -4.73 -12.48
C PHE A 306 23.08 -5.72 -13.43
N GLY A 307 23.03 -7.01 -13.10
CA GLY A 307 23.67 -8.10 -13.87
C GLY A 307 22.90 -8.51 -15.13
N TRP A 308 23.67 -8.93 -16.15
CA TRP A 308 23.30 -9.61 -17.43
C TRP A 308 22.08 -9.00 -18.14
N GLU A 309 22.24 -8.05 -19.06
CA GLU A 309 22.52 -8.35 -20.49
C GLU A 309 23.20 -7.21 -21.28
N THR A 310 23.97 -6.30 -20.65
CA THR A 310 24.62 -5.21 -21.39
C THR A 310 26.00 -4.86 -20.85
N LEU A 311 27.04 -5.57 -21.28
CA LEU A 311 28.44 -5.17 -21.02
C LEU A 311 29.36 -5.41 -22.22
N SER A 312 28.94 -5.02 -23.43
CA SER A 312 29.88 -4.88 -24.55
C SER A 312 30.42 -3.46 -24.71
N HIS A 313 29.69 -2.39 -24.38
CA HIS A 313 30.21 -1.02 -24.48
C HIS A 313 29.57 -0.06 -23.47
N LEU A 314 30.21 0.19 -22.32
CA LEU A 314 29.86 1.28 -21.41
C LEU A 314 31.02 2.28 -21.34
N GLU A 315 30.85 3.48 -21.91
CA GLU A 315 31.71 4.63 -21.64
C GLU A 315 31.00 5.59 -20.69
N LEU A 316 31.54 5.74 -19.48
CA LEU A 316 31.07 6.71 -18.50
C LEU A 316 31.76 8.06 -18.76
N THR A 317 31.04 9.02 -19.36
CA THR A 317 31.52 10.40 -19.52
C THR A 317 30.89 11.32 -18.48
N SER A 318 31.59 11.63 -17.39
CA SER A 318 31.71 13.00 -16.88
C SER A 318 32.52 13.04 -15.58
N ASP A 319 33.42 14.02 -15.53
CA ASP A 319 34.28 14.34 -14.41
C ASP A 319 33.48 14.81 -13.20
N LYS A 320 33.31 13.92 -12.22
CA LYS A 320 33.38 14.20 -10.78
C LYS A 320 33.08 12.90 -10.00
N ILE A 321 33.82 12.74 -8.89
CA ILE A 321 33.68 11.74 -7.82
C ILE A 321 34.49 10.46 -8.00
N VAL A 322 35.68 10.43 -7.38
CA VAL A 322 35.93 9.73 -6.10
C VAL A 322 37.03 10.51 -5.37
N LYS A 323 36.78 10.93 -4.12
CA LYS A 323 37.84 11.17 -3.15
C LYS A 323 37.39 10.53 -1.84
N ASN A 324 38.24 9.64 -1.33
CA ASN A 324 38.13 8.84 -0.10
C ASN A 324 37.49 7.46 -0.25
N ASP A 325 38.37 6.48 -0.49
CA ASP A 325 38.49 5.20 0.19
C ASP A 325 37.29 4.75 1.04
N LYS A 326 36.36 4.07 0.37
CA LYS A 326 35.67 2.83 0.77
C LYS A 326 34.46 2.68 -0.15
N VAL A 327 34.63 1.90 -1.21
CA VAL A 327 33.47 1.42 -1.97
C VAL A 327 32.72 0.46 -1.06
N LYS A 328 31.56 0.88 -0.54
CA LYS A 328 30.66 0.01 0.22
C LYS A 328 29.80 -0.74 -0.79
N ILE A 329 30.04 -2.04 -0.93
CA ILE A 329 29.29 -2.92 -1.84
C ILE A 329 28.34 -3.73 -0.99
N GLU A 330 27.03 -3.52 -1.15
CA GLU A 330 25.99 -4.35 -0.52
C GLU A 330 25.37 -5.24 -1.60
N SER A 331 25.52 -6.56 -1.43
CA SER A 331 24.87 -7.57 -2.28
C SER A 331 23.57 -8.01 -1.63
N SER A 332 22.44 -7.84 -2.31
CA SER A 332 21.11 -8.21 -1.81
C SER A 332 20.60 -9.58 -2.27
N PHE A 333 21.43 -10.37 -2.96
CA PHE A 333 21.05 -11.72 -3.39
C PHE A 333 21.60 -12.80 -2.44
N SER A 334 20.71 -13.66 -1.93
CA SER A 334 21.11 -14.87 -1.20
C SER A 334 21.87 -15.82 -2.15
N GLY A 335 23.13 -16.12 -1.81
CA GLY A 335 23.95 -17.10 -2.55
C GLY A 335 25.03 -16.54 -3.47
N SER A 336 25.22 -15.21 -3.55
CA SER A 336 26.33 -14.60 -4.29
C SER A 336 27.26 -13.81 -3.37
N GLU A 337 28.55 -14.17 -3.36
CA GLU A 337 29.60 -13.44 -2.63
C GLU A 337 30.47 -12.64 -3.60
N LEU A 338 30.86 -11.43 -3.18
CA LEU A 338 31.83 -10.58 -3.85
C LEU A 338 33.01 -10.36 -2.93
N LYS A 339 34.20 -10.81 -3.34
CA LYS A 339 35.44 -10.67 -2.54
C LYS A 339 36.42 -9.75 -3.23
N ALA A 340 36.88 -8.74 -2.50
CA ALA A 340 37.96 -7.84 -2.93
C ALA A 340 39.31 -8.50 -2.70
N SER A 341 40.26 -8.29 -3.62
CA SER A 341 41.66 -8.63 -3.35
C SER A 341 42.20 -7.77 -2.21
N PRO A 342 43.20 -8.25 -1.44
CA PRO A 342 43.80 -7.49 -0.34
C PRO A 342 44.31 -6.09 -0.74
N ASP A 343 44.70 -5.95 -2.00
CA ASP A 343 45.27 -4.71 -2.56
C ASP A 343 44.23 -3.85 -3.30
N GLY A 344 42.97 -4.31 -3.44
CA GLY A 344 41.85 -3.55 -4.02
C GLY A 344 41.74 -3.57 -5.55
N ASP A 345 42.65 -4.22 -6.25
CA ASP A 345 42.76 -4.16 -7.72
C ASP A 345 41.76 -5.06 -8.49
N PHE A 346 41.21 -6.10 -7.85
CA PHE A 346 40.33 -7.08 -8.51
C PHE A 346 39.18 -7.53 -7.62
N LEU A 347 38.04 -7.86 -8.24
CA LEU A 347 36.86 -8.42 -7.59
C LEU A 347 36.59 -9.83 -8.15
N VAL A 348 36.34 -10.78 -7.26
CA VAL A 348 35.85 -12.11 -7.62
C VAL A 348 34.35 -12.15 -7.35
N TRP A 349 33.57 -12.45 -8.39
CA TRP A 349 32.12 -12.57 -8.30
C TRP A 349 31.70 -14.02 -8.52
N ILE A 350 30.90 -14.52 -7.58
CA ILE A 350 30.34 -15.88 -7.59
C ILE A 350 28.84 -15.76 -7.83
N SER A 351 28.36 -16.37 -8.91
CA SER A 351 26.93 -16.41 -9.25
C SER A 351 26.54 -17.83 -9.63
N GLY A 352 25.71 -18.47 -8.79
CA GLY A 352 25.28 -19.85 -8.99
C GLY A 352 26.47 -20.83 -9.06
N SER A 353 26.70 -21.45 -10.21
CA SER A 353 27.71 -22.50 -10.44
C SER A 353 28.98 -22.02 -11.18
N SER A 354 29.13 -20.71 -11.37
CA SER A 354 30.23 -20.11 -12.14
C SER A 354 30.95 -19.02 -11.35
N SER A 355 32.27 -18.92 -11.57
CA SER A 355 33.14 -17.91 -10.96
C SER A 355 33.83 -17.07 -12.04
N PHE A 356 33.93 -15.76 -11.81
CA PHE A 356 34.47 -14.80 -12.77
C PHE A 356 35.48 -13.84 -12.11
N LEU A 357 36.54 -13.51 -12.87
CA LEU A 357 37.51 -12.49 -12.48
C LEU A 357 37.15 -11.15 -13.13
N VAL A 358 36.96 -10.11 -12.31
CA VAL A 358 36.63 -8.76 -12.76
C VAL A 358 37.78 -7.83 -12.38
N SER A 359 38.33 -7.14 -13.38
CA SER A 359 39.35 -6.11 -13.17
C SER A 359 38.71 -4.72 -13.20
N VAL A 360 39.16 -3.86 -12.29
CA VAL A 360 38.77 -2.47 -12.25
C VAL A 360 40.02 -1.64 -12.52
N THR A 361 40.15 -1.10 -13.73
CA THR A 361 41.29 -0.26 -14.11
C THR A 361 40.80 1.00 -14.79
N ASN A 362 41.36 2.16 -14.43
CA ASN A 362 41.03 3.47 -15.00
C ASN A 362 39.51 3.75 -15.10
N ARG A 363 38.77 3.49 -14.01
CA ARG A 363 37.31 3.69 -13.94
C ARG A 363 36.49 2.88 -14.97
N LYS A 364 37.08 1.81 -15.54
CA LYS A 364 36.41 0.85 -16.42
C LYS A 364 36.39 -0.52 -15.74
N ILE A 365 35.22 -1.16 -15.74
CA ILE A 365 35.05 -2.54 -15.27
C ILE A 365 35.19 -3.45 -16.49
N LYS A 366 36.10 -4.42 -16.44
CA LYS A 366 36.25 -5.46 -17.48
C LYS A 366 36.17 -6.84 -16.86
N ILE A 367 35.36 -7.70 -17.44
CA ILE A 367 35.42 -9.14 -17.15
C ILE A 367 36.69 -9.65 -17.83
N ALA A 368 37.68 -10.01 -17.03
CA ALA A 368 38.98 -10.43 -17.54
C ALA A 368 38.92 -11.87 -18.05
N GLN A 369 38.24 -12.77 -17.31
CA GLN A 369 38.14 -14.17 -17.68
C GLN A 369 37.06 -14.92 -16.87
N LYS A 370 36.40 -15.90 -17.50
CA LYS A 370 35.61 -16.94 -16.84
C LYS A 370 36.54 -18.04 -16.35
N ILE A 371 36.55 -18.33 -15.05
CA ILE A 371 37.59 -19.17 -14.43
C ILE A 371 37.10 -20.57 -14.05
N ALA A 372 35.79 -20.82 -13.94
CA ALA A 372 35.27 -22.17 -13.70
C ALA A 372 33.79 -22.34 -14.08
N GLU A 373 33.41 -23.57 -14.45
CA GLU A 373 32.04 -24.05 -14.65
C GLU A 373 31.94 -25.48 -14.08
N LYS A 374 31.29 -25.65 -12.90
CA LYS A 374 30.76 -26.90 -12.28
C LYS A 374 30.92 -26.97 -10.74
N PRO A 375 30.08 -27.77 -10.04
CA PRO A 375 29.52 -27.41 -8.74
C PRO A 375 30.52 -27.71 -7.62
N ARG A 376 30.70 -26.72 -6.73
CA ARG A 376 31.50 -26.79 -5.49
C ARG A 376 33.01 -26.61 -5.60
N ALA A 377 33.53 -25.84 -6.56
CA ALA A 377 34.85 -25.25 -6.41
C ALA A 377 34.72 -23.86 -5.79
N THR A 378 34.75 -23.78 -4.46
CA THR A 378 34.90 -22.49 -3.76
C THR A 378 36.35 -22.07 -3.91
N VAL A 379 36.64 -21.07 -4.74
CA VAL A 379 37.95 -20.41 -4.73
C VAL A 379 38.04 -19.64 -3.42
N ILE A 380 38.87 -20.11 -2.49
CA ILE A 380 38.90 -19.57 -1.13
C ILE A 380 39.76 -18.30 -1.12
N THR A 381 40.85 -18.30 -1.89
CA THR A 381 41.77 -17.15 -1.99
C THR A 381 42.41 -17.05 -3.37
N ALA A 382 42.72 -15.83 -3.81
CA ALA A 382 43.60 -15.58 -4.95
C ALA A 382 44.74 -14.67 -4.51
N THR A 383 45.97 -14.98 -4.91
CA THR A 383 47.16 -14.22 -4.55
C THR A 383 47.95 -13.83 -5.80
N LYS A 384 48.37 -12.57 -5.88
CA LYS A 384 49.19 -12.06 -6.99
C LYS A 384 50.66 -12.15 -6.58
N SER A 385 51.50 -12.75 -7.42
CA SER A 385 52.95 -12.75 -7.26
C SER A 385 53.60 -12.43 -8.60
N GLY A 386 54.15 -11.21 -8.70
CA GLY A 386 54.57 -10.62 -9.97
C GLY A 386 53.38 -10.37 -10.91
N ASP A 387 53.54 -10.69 -12.19
CA ASP A 387 52.49 -10.56 -13.22
C ASP A 387 51.54 -11.78 -13.29
N LYS A 388 51.70 -12.73 -12.37
CA LYS A 388 50.91 -13.97 -12.34
C LYS A 388 49.96 -13.99 -11.14
N ILE A 389 48.76 -14.53 -11.37
CA ILE A 389 47.72 -14.71 -10.35
C ILE A 389 47.56 -16.21 -10.09
N TYR A 390 47.60 -16.60 -8.82
CA TYR A 390 47.47 -17.97 -8.35
C TYR A 390 46.13 -18.14 -7.61
N TYR A 391 45.47 -19.29 -7.80
CA TYR A 391 44.16 -19.62 -7.26
C TYR A 391 44.28 -20.85 -6.36
N TYR A 392 43.68 -20.81 -5.16
CA TYR A 392 43.72 -21.91 -4.18
C TYR A 392 42.32 -22.31 -3.70
#